data_AF-G3WTS7-F1
#
_entry.id   AF-G3WTS7-F1
#
_cell.length_a   1.000
_cell.length_b   1.000
_cell.length_c   1.000
_cell.angle_alpha   90.00
_cell.angle_beta   90.00
_cell.angle_gamma   90.00
#
_symmetry.space_group_name_H-M   'P 1'
#
loop_
_entity.id
_entity.type
_entity.pdbx_description
1 polymer ?
#
loop_
_entity_poly.entity_id
_entity_poly.type
_entity_poly.pdbx_seq_one_letter_code
_entity_poly.pdbx_strand_id
1 'polypeptide(L)' 'GTKRPLSCTSVTNRGTLATCPAGFIVTGCACGYGCGSWDVRGDNTCHCQCQGMDWTSARCCTNS' A
#
# COMPACT_ATOMS: atom_id res chain seq x y z
N GLY A 1 6.52 28.15 -6.63
CA GLY A 1 5.47 27.17 -6.30
C GLY A 1 5.59 26.78 -4.85
N THR A 2 4.50 26.77 -4.10
CA THR A 2 4.47 26.36 -2.69
C THR A 2 4.72 24.86 -2.58
N LYS A 3 5.78 24.44 -1.87
CA LYS A 3 6.01 23.02 -1.55
C LYS A 3 5.03 22.61 -0.45
N ARG A 4 4.13 21.68 -0.75
CA ARG A 4 3.26 21.05 0.24
C ARG A 4 3.97 19.83 0.85
N PRO A 5 3.92 19.64 2.18
CA PRO A 5 4.47 18.43 2.77
C PRO A 5 3.64 17.22 2.35
N LEU A 6 4.31 16.09 2.15
CA LEU A 6 3.65 14.79 1.93
C LEU A 6 3.33 14.18 3.30
N SER A 7 2.05 13.90 3.54
CA SER A 7 1.63 13.08 4.69
C SER A 7 1.52 11.63 4.24
N CYS A 8 2.21 10.74 4.94
CA CYS A 8 2.25 9.33 4.58
C CYS A 8 2.04 8.42 5.79
N THR A 9 1.19 7.41 5.62
CA THR A 9 0.92 6.35 6.59
C THR A 9 1.08 4.98 5.94
N SER A 10 1.14 3.92 6.73
CA SER A 10 1.11 2.55 6.23
C SER A 10 -0.13 1.83 6.76
N VAL A 11 -0.87 1.17 5.87
CA VAL A 11 -2.01 0.33 6.23
C VAL A 11 -1.60 -1.12 6.03
N THR A 12 -1.65 -1.91 7.09
CA THR A 12 -1.36 -3.35 7.04
C THR A 12 -2.62 -4.14 7.32
N ASN A 13 -2.88 -5.17 6.52
CA ASN A 13 -4.02 -6.06 6.69
C ASN A 13 -3.60 -7.52 6.49
N ARG A 14 -4.39 -8.45 7.04
CA ARG A 14 -4.19 -9.89 6.82
C ARG A 14 -4.57 -10.28 5.40
N GLY A 15 -3.90 -11.31 4.88
CA GLY A 15 -4.13 -11.82 3.53
C GLY A 15 -3.41 -11.00 2.45
N THR A 16 -3.95 -11.04 1.24
CA THR A 16 -3.28 -10.54 0.02
C THR A 16 -3.59 -9.09 -0.33
N LEU A 17 -4.44 -8.40 0.42
CA LEU A 17 -4.91 -7.05 0.07
C LEU A 17 -4.71 -6.06 1.21
N ALA A 18 -4.19 -4.88 0.89
CA ALA A 18 -4.21 -3.72 1.78
C ALA A 18 -4.65 -2.47 1.01
N THR A 19 -5.74 -1.85 1.46
CA THR A 19 -6.33 -0.66 0.83
C THR A 19 -6.02 0.56 1.67
N CYS A 20 -5.47 1.58 1.03
CA CYS A 20 -5.24 2.87 1.65
C CYS A 20 -6.57 3.60 1.93
N PRO A 21 -6.62 4.58 2.85
CA PRO A 21 -7.82 5.37 3.09
C PRO A 21 -8.20 6.21 1.88
N ALA A 22 -9.46 6.66 1.80
CA ALA A 22 -9.88 7.58 0.74
C ALA A 22 -9.06 8.89 0.78
N GLY A 23 -8.67 9.40 -0.38
CA GLY A 23 -7.84 10.60 -0.51
C GLY A 23 -6.33 10.38 -0.37
N PHE A 24 -5.90 9.13 -0.13
CA PHE A 24 -4.50 8.71 -0.24
C PHE A 24 -4.31 7.96 -1.56
N ILE A 25 -3.06 7.89 -2.02
CA ILE A 25 -2.63 7.02 -3.12
C ILE A 25 -1.59 6.03 -2.60
N VAL A 26 -1.52 4.86 -3.23
CA VAL A 26 -0.46 3.89 -2.95
C VAL A 26 0.85 4.37 -3.58
N THR A 27 1.90 4.49 -2.77
CA THR A 27 3.27 4.79 -3.22
C THR A 27 4.21 3.60 -3.16
N GLY A 28 3.77 2.50 -2.54
CA GLY A 28 4.49 1.24 -2.51
C GLY A 28 3.77 0.18 -1.68
N CYS A 29 4.14 -1.07 -1.90
CA CYS A 29 3.60 -2.21 -1.15
C CYS A 29 4.73 -3.01 -0.50
N ALA A 30 4.40 -3.68 0.60
CA ALA A 30 5.22 -4.70 1.21
C ALA A 30 4.35 -5.92 1.51
N CYS A 31 4.94 -7.10 1.41
CA CYS A 31 4.26 -8.36 1.65
C CYS A 31 4.99 -9.17 2.72
N GLY A 32 4.26 -9.99 3.46
CA GLY A 32 4.87 -10.96 4.34
C GLY A 32 5.63 -12.05 3.60
N TYR A 33 6.32 -12.91 4.36
CA TYR A 33 7.24 -13.94 3.87
C TYR A 33 8.34 -13.46 2.92
N GLY A 34 8.63 -12.15 2.88
CA GLY A 34 9.58 -11.58 1.94
C GLY A 34 9.12 -11.64 0.48
N CYS A 35 7.81 -11.80 0.22
CA CYS A 35 7.28 -11.77 -1.14
C CYS A 35 7.52 -10.41 -1.78
N GLY A 36 8.30 -10.38 -2.87
CA GLY A 36 8.57 -9.17 -3.65
C GLY A 36 7.58 -8.94 -4.80
N SER A 37 6.65 -9.87 -5.03
CA SER A 37 5.70 -9.81 -6.14
C SER A 37 4.37 -9.22 -5.68
N TRP A 38 4.12 -7.99 -6.10
CA TRP A 38 2.89 -7.27 -5.81
C TRP A 38 2.49 -6.36 -6.97
N ASP A 39 1.20 -6.03 -7.03
CA ASP A 39 0.63 -5.04 -7.93
C ASP A 39 -0.25 -4.04 -7.15
N VAL A 40 -0.54 -2.90 -7.77
CA VAL A 40 -1.55 -1.97 -7.28
C VAL A 40 -2.81 -2.13 -8.12
N ARG A 41 -3.93 -2.42 -7.46
CA ARG A 41 -5.25 -2.55 -8.08
C ARG A 41 -6.00 -1.23 -7.96
N GLY A 42 -6.38 -0.67 -9.12
CA GLY A 42 -6.78 0.73 -9.19
C GLY A 42 -5.63 1.62 -8.72
N ASP A 43 -5.94 2.64 -7.92
CA ASP A 43 -4.92 3.60 -7.45
C ASP A 43 -4.60 3.47 -5.96
N ASN A 44 -5.31 2.56 -5.26
CA ASN A 44 -5.41 2.64 -3.80
C ASN A 44 -5.33 1.30 -3.05
N THR A 45 -5.12 0.17 -3.74
CA THR A 45 -5.04 -1.14 -3.09
C THR A 45 -3.79 -1.89 -3.53
N CYS A 46 -2.95 -2.25 -2.56
CA CYS A 46 -1.87 -3.21 -2.78
C CYS A 46 -2.42 -4.63 -2.82
N HIS A 47 -1.92 -5.42 -3.76
CA HIS A 47 -2.19 -6.85 -3.89
C HIS A 47 -0.89 -7.66 -3.93
N CYS A 48 -0.64 -8.47 -2.91
CA CYS A 48 0.50 -9.40 -2.86
C CYS A 48 0.16 -10.71 -3.59
N GLN A 49 1.01 -11.11 -4.53
CA GLN A 49 0.69 -12.17 -5.51
C GLN A 49 1.18 -13.56 -5.10
N CYS A 50 2.15 -13.66 -4.18
CA CYS A 50 2.65 -14.95 -3.75
C CYS A 50 1.55 -15.76 -3.05
N GLN A 51 1.65 -17.09 -3.09
CA GLN A 51 0.67 -17.95 -2.42
C GLN A 51 0.82 -17.91 -0.90
N GLY A 52 -0.29 -18.01 -0.18
CA GLY A 52 -0.31 -18.17 1.28
C GLY A 52 0.05 -16.92 2.08
N MET A 53 -0.17 -15.70 1.54
CA MET A 53 0.13 -14.45 2.25
C MET A 53 -0.53 -14.36 3.61
N ASP A 54 0.29 -14.14 4.63
CA ASP A 54 -0.10 -13.84 6.00
C ASP A 54 -0.59 -12.38 6.10
N TRP A 55 0.15 -11.45 5.52
CA TRP A 55 -0.19 -10.02 5.49
C TRP A 55 0.30 -9.29 4.25
N THR A 56 -0.37 -8.16 3.99
CA THR A 56 -0.01 -7.17 2.97
C THR A 56 -0.02 -5.79 3.62
N SER A 57 0.93 -4.92 3.25
CA SER A 57 1.01 -3.54 3.71
C SER A 57 1.09 -2.58 2.52
N ALA A 58 0.28 -1.52 2.56
CA ALA A 58 0.26 -0.45 1.59
C ALA A 58 0.86 0.81 2.21
N ARG A 59 1.82 1.44 1.52
CA ARG A 59 2.29 2.79 1.86
C ARG A 59 1.38 3.80 1.17
N CYS A 60 0.69 4.59 1.97
CA CYS A 60 -0.34 5.53 1.57
C CYS A 60 0.18 6.95 1.74
N CYS A 61 0.20 7.76 0.69
CA CYS A 61 0.60 9.17 0.80
C CYS A 61 -0.46 10.10 0.21
N THR A 62 -0.48 11.34 0.70
CA THR A 62 -1.29 12.44 0.16
C THR A 62 -0.56 13.76 0.35
N ASN A 63 -0.95 14.79 -0.41
CA ASN A 63 -0.46 16.15 -0.19
C ASN A 63 -1.24 16.77 0.97
N SER A 64 -0.52 17.35 1.93
CA SER A 64 -1.11 18.14 3.01
C SER A 64 -1.46 19.58 2.61
#